data_AF-B5IMU2-F1
#
_entry.id   AF-B5IMU2-F1
#
_cell.length_a   1.000
_cell.length_b   1.000
_cell.length_c   1.000
_cell.angle_alpha   90.00
_cell.angle_beta   90.00
_cell.angle_gamma   90.00
#
_symmetry.space_group_name_H-M   'P 1'
#
loop_
_entity.id
_entity.type
_entity.pdbx_description
1 polymer ?
#
loop_
_entity_poly.entity_id
_entity_poly.type
_entity_poly.pdbx_seq_one_letter_code
_entity_poly.pdbx_strand_id
1 'polypeptide(L)'
;MSHVPDHPPATVSVENQFPEDLFDAMRDFVRTHPQWDQYRLMQAALAGFLFQHGCQDRAVARHYLNGLFRRESTPPEPGTAAA
;
A
#
# COMPACT_ATOMS: atom_id res chain seq x y z
N MET A 1 -15.03 -31.94 4.97
CA MET A 1 -13.83 -31.54 5.75
C MET A 1 -13.24 -30.34 5.06
N SER A 2 -13.32 -29.15 5.67
CA SER A 2 -12.84 -27.91 5.07
C SER A 2 -11.31 -27.94 4.97
N HIS A 3 -10.81 -27.91 3.74
CA HIS A 3 -9.38 -27.86 3.43
C HIS A 3 -8.85 -26.49 3.89
N VAL A 4 -8.19 -26.45 5.05
CA VAL A 4 -7.41 -25.28 5.47
C VAL A 4 -6.27 -25.13 4.47
N PRO A 5 -6.13 -23.98 3.78
CA PRO A 5 -5.01 -23.77 2.88
C PRO A 5 -3.69 -23.79 3.68
N ASP A 6 -2.74 -24.63 3.26
CA ASP A 6 -1.40 -24.81 3.84
C ASP A 6 -0.43 -23.66 3.53
N HIS A 7 -0.94 -22.55 2.99
CA HIS A 7 -0.18 -21.35 2.64
C HIS A 7 -0.54 -20.22 3.62
N PRO A 8 0.42 -19.62 4.34
CA PRO A 8 0.15 -18.44 5.16
C PRO A 8 -0.41 -17.34 4.25
N PRO A 9 -1.41 -16.55 4.67
CA PRO A 9 -2.05 -15.59 3.78
C PRO A 9 -1.01 -14.68 3.09
N ALA A 10 -1.19 -14.44 1.79
CA ALA A 10 -0.31 -13.58 0.98
C ALA A 10 -0.17 -12.14 1.51
N THR A 11 -0.98 -11.77 2.50
CA THR A 11 -0.93 -10.49 3.20
C THR A 11 -1.01 -10.72 4.70
N VAL A 12 -0.20 -9.99 5.46
CA VAL A 12 -0.23 -9.97 6.94
C VAL A 12 -0.86 -8.66 7.39
N SER A 13 -1.82 -8.72 8.31
CA SER A 13 -2.36 -7.54 8.97
C SER A 13 -1.49 -7.19 10.18
N VAL A 14 -1.24 -5.89 10.39
CA VAL A 14 -0.47 -5.38 11.52
C VAL A 14 -1.38 -4.49 12.35
N GLU A 15 -1.50 -4.79 13.64
CA GLU A 15 -2.13 -3.91 14.61
C GLU A 15 -1.03 -3.17 15.38
N ASN A 16 -1.16 -1.85 15.50
CA ASN A 16 -0.21 -1.02 16.22
C ASN A 16 -0.91 0.18 16.86
N GLN A 17 -0.42 0.61 18.03
CA GLN A 17 -0.84 1.85 18.67
C GLN A 17 0.06 2.99 18.20
N PHE A 18 -0.55 4.10 17.78
CA PHE A 18 0.18 5.31 17.37
C PHE A 18 0.01 6.41 18.42
N PRO A 19 1.04 7.25 18.62
CA PRO A 19 0.86 8.54 19.29
C PRO A 19 -0.27 9.34 18.64
N GLU A 20 -1.07 10.03 19.45
CA GLU A 20 -2.28 10.74 19.01
C GLU A 20 -1.97 11.82 17.97
N ASP A 21 -0.90 12.59 18.19
CA ASP A 21 -0.42 13.64 17.29
C ASP A 21 -0.02 13.08 15.91
N LEU A 22 0.66 11.93 15.88
CA LEU A 22 1.00 11.24 14.64
C LEU A 22 -0.26 10.76 13.92
N PHE A 23 -1.21 10.16 14.64
CA PHE A 23 -2.46 9.69 14.05
C PHE A 23 -3.28 10.83 13.44
N ASP A 24 -3.38 11.96 14.13
CA ASP A 24 -4.07 13.14 13.64
C ASP A 24 -3.39 13.71 12.39
N ALA A 25 -2.06 13.81 12.38
CA ALA A 25 -1.30 14.24 11.21
C ALA A 25 -1.52 13.32 10.00
N MET A 26 -1.54 12.00 10.21
CA MET A 26 -1.83 11.02 9.16
C MET A 26 -3.24 11.19 8.60
N ARG A 27 -4.24 11.37 9.49
CA ARG A 27 -5.64 11.58 9.08
C ARG A 27 -5.79 12.85 8.25
N ASP A 28 -5.17 13.94 8.68
CA ASP A 28 -5.21 15.22 7.98
C ASP A 28 -4.50 15.16 6.62
N PHE A 29 -3.40 14.42 6.53
CA PHE A 29 -2.72 14.15 5.26
C PHE A 29 -3.63 13.41 4.28
N VAL A 30 -4.25 12.31 4.70
CA VAL A 30 -5.16 11.51 3.86
C VAL A 30 -6.37 12.34 3.43
N ARG A 31 -6.94 13.16 4.33
CA ARG A 31 -8.09 14.03 4.03
C ARG A 31 -7.80 15.04 2.92
N THR A 32 -6.57 15.55 2.87
CA THR A 32 -6.16 16.57 1.89
C THR A 32 -5.63 15.97 0.58
N HIS A 33 -5.36 14.66 0.56
CA HIS A 33 -4.81 13.96 -0.60
C HIS A 33 -5.68 12.72 -0.94
N PRO A 34 -6.77 12.89 -1.71
CA PRO A 34 -7.78 11.83 -1.94
C PRO A 34 -7.25 10.59 -2.68
N GLN A 35 -6.08 10.67 -3.31
CA GLN A 35 -5.38 9.54 -3.90
C GLN A 35 -4.66 8.65 -2.87
N TRP A 36 -4.59 9.07 -1.61
CA TRP A 36 -3.99 8.33 -0.51
C TRP A 36 -5.08 7.76 0.38
N ASP A 37 -4.82 6.57 0.89
CA ASP A 37 -5.55 5.96 2.00
C ASP A 37 -4.55 5.60 3.10
N GLN A 38 -5.06 5.21 4.26
CA GLN A 38 -4.24 4.86 5.42
C GLN A 38 -3.26 3.72 5.12
N TYR A 39 -3.69 2.70 4.38
CA TYR A 39 -2.85 1.55 4.05
C TYR A 39 -1.72 1.96 3.11
N ARG A 40 -2.04 2.72 2.05
CA ARG A 40 -1.07 3.21 1.09
C ARG A 40 -0.03 4.11 1.76
N LEU A 41 -0.46 5.01 2.63
CA LEU A 41 0.42 5.88 3.40
C LEU A 41 1.39 5.03 4.25
N MET A 42 0.86 4.08 5.01
CA MET A 42 1.66 3.21 5.89
C MET A 42 2.63 2.33 5.10
N GLN A 43 2.17 1.69 4.03
CA GLN A 43 3.01 0.84 3.18
C GLN A 43 4.13 1.63 2.52
N ALA A 44 3.85 2.84 2.00
CA ALA A 44 4.87 3.70 1.41
C ALA A 44 5.88 4.19 2.45
N ALA A 45 5.42 4.56 3.64
CA ALA A 45 6.29 5.00 4.74
C ALA A 45 7.20 3.87 5.23
N LEU A 46 6.66 2.66 5.45
CA LEU A 46 7.43 1.49 5.87
C LEU A 46 8.44 1.06 4.81
N ALA A 47 8.02 0.96 3.54
CA ALA A 47 8.91 0.61 2.45
C ALA A 47 10.00 1.67 2.26
N GLY A 48 9.65 2.96 2.38
CA GLY A 48 10.60 4.07 2.33
C GLY A 48 11.61 4.02 3.47
N PHE A 49 11.17 3.77 4.70
CA PHE A 49 12.03 3.60 5.86
C PHE A 49 13.04 2.47 5.63
N LEU A 50 12.56 1.28 5.26
CA LEU A 50 13.43 0.13 4.99
C LEU A 50 14.42 0.42 3.84
N PHE A 51 13.95 1.03 2.75
CA PHE A 51 14.78 1.37 1.61
C PHE A 51 15.89 2.38 1.97
N GLN A 52 15.55 3.45 2.70
CA GLN A 52 16.50 4.46 3.13
C GLN A 52 17.55 3.91 4.11
N HIS A 53 17.20 2.89 4.90
CA HIS A 53 18.11 2.19 5.80
C HIS A 53 18.90 1.05 5.14
N GLY A 54 18.95 1.00 3.81
CA GLY A 54 19.83 0.06 3.08
C GLY A 54 19.23 -1.33 2.86
N CYS A 55 17.91 -1.50 2.99
CA CYS A 55 17.27 -2.74 2.57
C CYS A 55 17.45 -2.95 1.06
N GLN A 56 18.14 -4.04 0.69
CA GLN A 56 18.46 -4.36 -0.71
C GLN A 56 17.35 -5.16 -1.41
N ASP A 57 16.25 -5.44 -0.70
CA ASP A 57 15.14 -6.20 -1.26
C ASP A 57 14.42 -5.39 -2.35
N ARG A 58 14.39 -5.94 -3.56
CA ARG A 58 13.70 -5.32 -4.70
C ARG A 58 12.20 -5.19 -4.46
N ALA A 59 11.59 -6.08 -3.68
CA ALA A 59 10.19 -5.97 -3.28
C ALA A 59 9.97 -4.69 -2.47
N VAL A 60 10.84 -4.39 -1.51
CA VAL A 60 10.76 -3.14 -0.71
C VAL A 60 10.85 -1.90 -1.59
N ALA A 61 11.85 -1.84 -2.48
CA ALA A 61 11.97 -0.73 -3.43
C ALA A 61 10.74 -0.61 -4.35
N ARG A 62 10.18 -1.74 -4.80
CA ARG A 62 8.97 -1.80 -5.63
C ARG A 62 7.75 -1.29 -4.87
N HIS A 63 7.56 -1.68 -3.61
CA HIS A 63 6.47 -1.21 -2.77
C HIS A 63 6.58 0.28 -2.45
N TYR A 64 7.78 0.78 -2.18
CA TYR A 64 8.04 2.20 -2.00
C TYR A 64 7.66 3.01 -3.26
N LEU A 65 8.18 2.61 -4.42
CA LEU A 65 7.90 3.29 -5.69
C LEU A 65 6.42 3.19 -6.08
N ASN A 66 5.78 2.03 -5.94
CA ASN A 66 4.34 1.88 -6.20
C ASN A 66 3.49 2.70 -5.21
N GLY A 67 3.93 2.82 -3.97
CA GLY A 67 3.28 3.66 -2.95
C GLY A 67 3.29 5.13 -3.38
N LEU A 68 4.41 5.61 -3.90
CA LEU A 68 4.55 7.00 -4.38
C LEU A 68 3.85 7.24 -5.72
N PHE A 69 4.06 6.36 -6.70
CA PHE A 69 3.56 6.50 -8.07
C PHE A 69 2.34 5.61 -8.27
N ARG A 70 1.16 6.23 -8.28
CA ARG A 70 -0.09 5.52 -8.56
C ARG A 70 -0.03 5.03 -10.01
N ARG A 71 -0.14 3.73 -10.25
CA ARG A 71 -0.60 3.26 -11.55
C ARG A 71 -2.09 3.57 -11.59
N GLU A 72 -2.47 4.59 -12.36
CA GLU A 72 -3.85 4.74 -12.78
C GLU A 72 -4.21 3.48 -13.53
N SER A 73 -4.92 2.55 -12.86
CA SER A 73 -5.65 1.52 -13.58
C SER A 73 -6.81 2.23 -14.24
N THR A 74 -6.56 2.82 -15.41
CA THR A 74 -7.64 3.16 -16.34
C THR A 74 -8.47 1.90 -16.50
N PRO A 75 -9.77 1.90 -16.17
CA PRO A 75 -10.62 0.76 -16.44
C PRO A 75 -10.52 0.46 -17.94
N PRO A 76 -10.40 -0.81 -18.37
CA PRO A 76 -10.55 -1.11 -19.79
C PRO A 76 -11.95 -0.65 -20.21
N GLU A 77 -12.01 0.32 -21.11
CA GLU A 77 -13.24 0.79 -21.73
C GLU A 77 -13.99 -0.43 -22.31
N PRO A 78 -15.24 -0.71 -21.89
CA PRO A 78 -16.04 -1.78 -22.48
C PRO A 78 -16.56 -1.29 -23.84
N GLY A 79 -15.73 -1.34 -24.90
CA GLY A 79 -16.13 -0.74 -26.17
C GLY A 79 -15.26 -0.98 -27.40
N THR A 80 -14.32 -1.92 -27.41
CA THR A 80 -13.56 -2.22 -28.64
C THR A 80 -13.41 -3.72 -28.90
N ALA A 81 -14.55 -4.42 -28.88
CA ALA A 81 -14.71 -5.67 -29.61
C ALA A 81 -15.78 -5.43 -30.69
N ALA A 82 -15.35 -4.83 -31.80
CA ALA A 82 -16.16 -4.72 -33.01
C ALA A 82 -15.27 -5.00 -34.22
N ALA A 83 -15.76 -5.94 -35.04
CA ALA A 83 -15.28 -6.43 -36.34
C ALA A 83 -14.17 -7.50 -36.33
#